data_AF-A0A2G9MIS1-F1
#
_entry.id   AF-A0A2G9MIS1-F1
#
_cell.length_a   1.000
_cell.length_b   1.000
_cell.length_c   1.000
_cell.angle_alpha   90.00
_cell.angle_beta   90.00
_cell.angle_gamma   90.00
#
_symmetry.space_group_name_H-M   'P 1'
#
loop_
_entity.id
_entity.type
_entity.pdbx_description
1 polymer ?
#
loop_
_entity_poly.entity_id
_entity_poly.type
_entity_poly.pdbx_seq_one_letter_code
_entity_poly.pdbx_strand_id
1 'polypeptide(L)' 'MVKTIPKKCPECGSTKVKYNKKTRELVCNDCGLITFIE' A
#
# COMPACT_ATOMS: atom_id res chain seq x y z
N MET A 1 -4.67 -5.15 18.17
CA MET A 1 -3.85 -5.49 17.00
C MET A 1 -3.64 -4.20 16.22
N VAL A 2 -2.44 -3.61 16.24
CA VAL A 2 -2.20 -2.27 15.65
C VAL A 2 -2.16 -2.41 14.13
N LYS A 3 -3.27 -2.08 13.44
CA LYS A 3 -3.37 -2.16 11.97
C LYS A 3 -2.48 -1.08 11.36
N THR A 4 -1.21 -1.40 11.16
CA THR A 4 -0.21 -0.48 10.61
C THR A 4 -0.34 -0.47 9.11
N ILE A 5 -0.77 0.67 8.55
CA ILE A 5 -0.79 0.87 7.10
C ILE A 5 0.66 0.72 6.60
N PRO A 6 0.93 -0.20 5.66
CA PRO A 6 2.29 -0.40 5.15
C PRO A 6 2.80 0.90 4.53
N LYS A 7 3.87 1.48 5.10
CA LYS A 7 4.57 2.63 4.50
C LYS A 7 5.45 2.23 3.30
N LYS A 8 5.53 0.92 3.03
CA LYS A 8 6.33 0.31 1.98
C LYS A 8 5.55 -0.80 1.31
N CYS A 9 5.83 -1.02 0.04
CA CYS A 9 5.25 -2.10 -0.73
C CYS A 9 5.76 -3.46 -0.20
N PRO A 10 4.87 -4.42 0.13
CA PRO A 10 5.29 -5.74 0.56
C PRO A 10 5.87 -6.60 -0.56
N GLU A 11 5.56 -6.33 -1.84
CA GLU A 11 6.13 -7.08 -2.96
C GLU A 11 7.56 -6.65 -3.27
N CYS A 12 7.75 -5.36 -3.56
CA CYS A 12 9.01 -4.84 -4.07
C CYS A 12 9.82 -4.06 -3.02
N GLY A 13 9.28 -3.85 -1.80
CA GLY A 13 9.93 -3.06 -0.76
C GLY A 13 9.94 -1.55 -1.02
N SER A 14 9.43 -1.08 -2.15
CA SER A 14 9.45 0.34 -2.52
C SER A 14 8.64 1.19 -1.54
N THR A 15 9.17 2.36 -1.19
CA THR A 15 8.49 3.36 -0.36
C THR A 15 7.52 4.24 -1.15
N LYS A 16 7.50 4.10 -2.49
CA LYS A 16 6.61 4.84 -3.40
C LYS A 16 5.20 4.24 -3.45
N VAL A 17 4.58 4.09 -2.29
CA VAL A 17 3.19 3.63 -2.16
C VAL A 17 2.24 4.81 -1.96
N LYS A 18 1.10 4.77 -2.65
CA LYS A 18 -0.03 5.70 -2.48
C LYS A 18 -1.17 4.95 -1.80
N TYR A 19 -1.73 5.56 -0.76
CA TYR A 19 -2.91 5.04 -0.09
C TYR A 19 -4.14 5.86 -0.48
N ASN A 20 -5.15 5.19 -1.03
CA ASN A 20 -6.43 5.77 -1.38
C ASN A 20 -7.44 5.53 -0.26
N LYS A 21 -7.68 6.55 0.56
CA LYS A 21 -8.61 6.49 1.71
C LYS A 21 -10.06 6.19 1.31
N LYS A 22 -10.46 6.56 0.09
CA LYS A 22 -11.84 6.38 -0.41
C LYS A 22 -12.18 4.92 -0.65
N THR A 23 -11.27 4.20 -1.30
CA THR A 23 -11.44 2.78 -1.66
C THR A 23 -10.71 1.84 -0.71
N ARG A 24 -9.94 2.41 0.23
CA ARG A 24 -9.02 1.70 1.13
C ARG A 24 -7.97 0.88 0.39
N GLU A 25 -7.55 1.35 -0.78
CA GLU A 25 -6.52 0.68 -1.59
C GLU A 25 -5.14 1.26 -1.33
N LEU A 26 -4.13 0.39 -1.33
CA LEU A 26 -2.71 0.74 -1.36
C LEU A 26 -2.17 0.37 -2.74
N VAL A 27 -1.64 1.36 -3.44
CA VAL A 27 -1.08 1.24 -4.78
C VAL A 27 0.41 1.55 -4.74
N CYS A 28 1.24 0.62 -5.20
CA CYS A 28 2.67 0.85 -5.39
C CYS A 28 2.94 1.43 -6.78
N ASN A 29 3.61 2.58 -6.87
CA ASN A 29 3.97 3.19 -8.15
C ASN A 29 5.23 2.58 -8.79
N ASP A 30 5.87 1.63 -8.12
CA ASP A 30 7.15 1.06 -8.53
C ASP A 30 6.95 -0.29 -9.23
N CYS A 31 6.39 -1.26 -8.49
CA CYS A 31 6.05 -2.57 -9.04
C CYS A 31 4.59 -2.69 -9.52
N GLY A 32 3.75 -1.67 -9.28
CA GLY A 32 2.34 -1.70 -9.69
C GLY A 32 1.42 -2.51 -8.77
N LEU A 33 1.89 -2.99 -7.62
CA LEU A 33 1.08 -3.71 -6.65
C LEU A 33 -0.15 -2.88 -6.24
N ILE A 34 -1.33 -3.50 -6.28
CA ILE A 34 -2.59 -2.92 -5.77
C ILE A 34 -3.14 -3.90 -4.72
N THR A 35 -3.32 -3.44 -3.48
CA THR A 35 -3.86 -4.27 -2.38
C THR A 35 -4.84 -3.48 -1.52
N PHE A 36 -5.77 -4.15 -0.85
CA PHE A 36 -6.82 -3.52 -0.04
C PHE A 36 -6.43 -3.57 1.44
N ILE A 37 -6.47 -2.41 2.10
CA ILE A 37 -6.16 -2.26 3.52
C ILE A 37 -7.49 -2.06 4.26
N GLU A 38 -8.06 -3.12 4.79
CA GLU A 38 -9.36 -3.05 5.49
C GLU A 38 -9.32 -2.12 6.72
#